data_AF-A0A3N2N8V5-F1
#
_entry.id   AF-A0A3N2N8V5-F1
#
_cell.length_a   1.000
_cell.length_b   1.000
_cell.length_c   1.000
_cell.angle_alpha   90.00
_cell.angle_beta   90.00
_cell.angle_gamma   90.00
#
_symmetry.space_group_name_H-M   'P 1'
#
loop_
_entity.id
_entity.type
_entity.pdbx_description
1 polymer ?
#
loop_
_entity_poly.entity_id
_entity_poly.type
_entity_poly.pdbx_seq_one_letter_code
_entity_poly.pdbx_strand_id
1 'polypeptide(L)'
;MGTDFTYDDTRLRRMFESLGEKQRRTAMRGAFRAAASNVRAGAVKELRSSGLRSNRDVEKGIRVVVYKKALGFKVTVGTKKRRVNYGSKTGRELTEARRKERLRIVPLWAEGGTAERRTTRSGSFCGISWKRKGKGRRTGAMPAFRFMEKAKGTALQTASEDLQRQMVSYVEKTALKYGGSFR
;
A
#
# COMPACT_ATOMS: atom_id res chain seq x y z
N MET A 1 28.52 11.83 -30.36
CA MET A 1 28.79 12.97 -29.48
C MET A 1 27.72 12.96 -28.40
N GLY A 2 28.07 12.48 -27.20
CA GLY A 2 27.15 12.51 -26.05
C GLY A 2 27.09 13.93 -25.52
N THR A 3 25.90 14.51 -25.45
CA THR A 3 25.70 15.77 -24.73
C THR A 3 25.89 15.49 -23.25
N ASP A 4 27.00 15.96 -22.68
CA ASP A 4 27.16 16.03 -21.22
C ASP A 4 26.06 16.92 -20.66
N PHE A 5 25.03 16.30 -20.10
CA PHE A 5 23.92 16.99 -19.46
C PHE A 5 24.41 17.49 -18.10
N THR A 6 25.00 18.69 -18.05
CA THR A 6 25.34 19.35 -16.78
C THR A 6 24.06 19.65 -16.01
N TYR A 7 23.78 18.83 -15.00
CA TYR A 7 22.65 19.02 -14.10
C TYR A 7 22.94 20.19 -13.14
N ASP A 8 22.34 21.35 -13.40
CA ASP A 8 22.50 22.53 -12.54
C ASP A 8 21.64 22.42 -11.26
N ASP A 9 22.24 21.80 -10.25
CA ASP A 9 21.66 21.60 -8.92
C ASP A 9 21.76 22.82 -7.99
N THR A 10 22.44 23.90 -8.43
CA THR A 10 22.82 25.00 -7.53
C THR A 10 21.59 25.71 -6.94
N ARG A 11 20.56 25.92 -7.76
CA ARG A 11 19.28 26.49 -7.33
C ARG A 11 18.58 25.62 -6.29
N LEU A 12 18.52 24.31 -6.53
CA LEU A 12 17.86 23.35 -5.64
C LEU A 12 18.57 23.29 -4.28
N ARG A 13 19.91 23.26 -4.31
CA ARG A 13 20.74 23.26 -3.09
C ARG A 13 20.50 24.51 -2.25
N ARG A 14 20.49 25.69 -2.88
CA ARG A 14 20.17 26.96 -2.20
C ARG A 14 18.77 26.95 -1.58
N MET A 15 17.77 26.45 -2.30
CA MET A 15 16.41 26.29 -1.78
C MET A 15 16.35 25.31 -0.61
N PHE A 16 17.11 24.21 -0.66
CA PHE A 16 17.13 23.24 0.42
C PHE A 16 17.86 23.77 1.66
N GLU A 17 18.95 24.51 1.45
CA GLU A 17 19.74 25.15 2.50
C GLU A 17 18.98 26.26 3.22
N SER A 18 18.16 27.03 2.51
CA SER A 18 17.33 28.08 3.12
C SER A 18 16.23 27.52 4.02
N LEU A 19 15.81 26.27 3.81
CA LEU A 19 14.81 25.61 4.66
C LEU A 19 15.39 25.25 6.02
N GLY A 20 14.63 25.48 7.09
CA GLY A 20 14.96 24.98 8.43
C GLY A 20 14.83 23.44 8.51
N GLU A 21 15.44 22.83 9.53
CA GLU A 21 15.49 21.36 9.67
C GLU A 21 14.09 20.69 9.66
N LYS A 22 13.12 21.28 10.36
CA LYS A 22 11.73 20.79 10.40
C LYS A 22 11.08 20.81 9.00
N GLN A 23 11.39 21.82 8.19
CA GLN A 23 10.85 22.00 6.85
C GLN A 23 11.50 21.02 5.87
N ARG A 24 12.84 20.87 5.92
CA ARG A 24 13.56 19.85 5.14
C ARG A 24 13.01 18.45 5.39
N ARG A 25 12.83 18.06 6.65
CA ARG A 25 12.22 16.76 7.03
C ARG A 25 10.81 16.61 6.48
N THR A 26 10.02 17.67 6.47
CA THR A 26 8.64 17.66 5.97
C THR A 26 8.59 17.51 4.44
N ALA A 27 9.42 18.27 3.73
CA ALA A 27 9.57 18.20 2.28
C ALA A 27 9.97 16.79 1.83
N MET A 28 11.04 16.25 2.43
CA MET A 28 11.54 14.91 2.12
C MET A 28 10.48 13.83 2.40
N ARG A 29 9.81 13.88 3.56
CA ARG A 29 8.73 12.93 3.88
C ARG A 29 7.54 13.05 2.93
N GLY A 30 7.25 14.26 2.44
CA GLY A 30 6.24 14.49 1.41
C GLY A 30 6.60 13.79 0.11
N ALA A 31 7.82 14.00 -0.37
CA ALA A 31 8.37 13.36 -1.57
C ALA A 31 8.33 11.82 -1.47
N PHE A 32 8.84 11.25 -0.37
CA PHE A 32 8.79 9.80 -0.15
C PHE A 32 7.35 9.25 -0.09
N ARG A 33 6.39 9.98 0.47
CA ARG A 33 4.98 9.56 0.46
C ARG A 33 4.38 9.57 -0.94
N ALA A 34 4.72 10.58 -1.75
CA ALA A 34 4.25 10.68 -3.13
C ALA A 34 4.84 9.55 -3.99
N ALA A 35 6.15 9.37 -3.98
CA ALA A 35 6.83 8.29 -4.68
C ALA A 35 6.31 6.90 -4.25
N ALA A 36 6.15 6.68 -2.94
CA ALA A 36 5.57 5.43 -2.44
C ALA A 36 4.12 5.20 -2.87
N SER A 37 3.34 6.28 -3.04
CA SER A 37 1.96 6.18 -3.54
C SER A 37 1.92 5.77 -5.01
N ASN A 38 2.89 6.23 -5.82
CA ASN A 38 3.05 5.81 -7.21
C ASN A 38 3.47 4.34 -7.29
N VAL A 39 4.46 3.92 -6.49
CA VAL A 39 4.86 2.50 -6.41
C VAL A 39 3.69 1.63 -5.96
N ARG A 40 2.88 2.10 -5.00
CA ARG A 40 1.64 1.41 -4.60
C ARG A 40 0.63 1.33 -5.76
N ALA A 41 0.50 2.37 -6.57
CA ALA A 41 -0.39 2.34 -7.74
C ALA A 41 0.06 1.28 -8.75
N GLY A 42 1.38 1.13 -8.97
CA GLY A 42 1.95 0.03 -9.73
C GLY A 42 1.57 -1.34 -9.16
N ALA A 43 1.74 -1.55 -7.85
CA ALA A 43 1.33 -2.80 -7.20
C ALA A 43 -0.18 -3.08 -7.30
N VAL A 44 -1.02 -2.03 -7.26
CA VAL A 44 -2.48 -2.16 -7.48
C VAL A 44 -2.79 -2.55 -8.93
N LYS A 45 -2.05 -2.01 -9.90
CA LYS A 45 -2.19 -2.38 -11.31
C LYS A 45 -1.85 -3.86 -11.52
N GLU A 46 -0.75 -4.32 -10.94
CA GLU A 46 -0.37 -5.74 -10.99
C GLU A 46 -1.42 -6.63 -10.32
N LEU A 47 -1.94 -6.23 -9.15
CA LEU A 47 -3.04 -6.93 -8.48
C LEU A 47 -4.26 -7.08 -9.39
N ARG A 48 -4.67 -6.01 -10.08
CA ARG A 48 -5.81 -6.03 -11.02
C ARG A 48 -5.53 -6.95 -12.22
N SER A 49 -4.29 -6.96 -12.71
CA SER A 49 -3.87 -7.80 -13.84
C SER A 49 -3.74 -9.28 -13.49
N SER A 50 -3.61 -9.62 -12.21
CA SER A 50 -3.38 -10.99 -11.74
C SER A 50 -4.56 -11.95 -11.98
N GLY A 51 -5.73 -11.45 -12.40
CA GLY A 51 -6.95 -12.23 -12.54
C GLY A 51 -7.80 -12.29 -11.26
N LEU A 52 -7.28 -11.76 -10.15
CA LEU A 52 -8.08 -11.58 -8.94
C LEU A 52 -9.08 -10.43 -9.11
N ARG A 53 -10.37 -10.69 -8.86
CA ARG A 53 -11.39 -9.64 -8.81
C ARG A 53 -11.15 -8.71 -7.61
N SER A 54 -10.40 -7.63 -7.84
CA SER A 54 -10.11 -6.63 -6.83
C SER A 54 -11.12 -5.49 -6.85
N ASN A 55 -11.42 -4.92 -5.68
CA ASN A 55 -12.15 -3.67 -5.53
C ASN A 55 -11.35 -2.68 -4.67
N ARG A 56 -11.86 -1.44 -4.53
CA ARG A 56 -11.21 -0.39 -3.75
C ARG A 56 -10.91 -0.77 -2.29
N ASP A 57 -11.69 -1.68 -1.69
CA ASP A 57 -11.45 -2.12 -0.31
C ASP A 57 -10.39 -3.22 -0.20
N VAL A 58 -10.29 -4.09 -1.19
CA VAL A 58 -9.19 -5.05 -1.34
C VAL A 58 -7.87 -4.30 -1.55
N GLU A 59 -7.84 -3.32 -2.46
CA GLU A 59 -6.64 -2.54 -2.78
C GLU A 59 -6.07 -1.76 -1.58
N LYS A 60 -6.92 -1.39 -0.60
CA LYS A 60 -6.47 -0.79 0.68
C LYS A 60 -5.61 -1.74 1.52
N GLY A 61 -5.60 -3.03 1.22
CA GLY A 61 -4.71 -4.02 1.82
C GLY A 61 -3.25 -3.89 1.37
N ILE A 62 -2.99 -3.24 0.23
CA ILE A 62 -1.64 -2.82 -0.17
C ILE A 62 -1.33 -1.49 0.51
N ARG A 63 -0.27 -1.46 1.30
CA ARG A 63 0.05 -0.35 2.20
C ARG A 63 1.38 0.29 1.86
N VAL A 64 1.40 1.61 1.99
CA VAL A 64 2.62 2.39 2.03
C VAL A 64 3.03 2.61 3.48
N VAL A 65 4.30 2.37 3.78
CA VAL A 65 4.92 2.69 5.07
C VAL A 65 6.14 3.54 4.79
N VAL A 66 6.07 4.84 5.14
CA VAL A 66 7.22 5.74 5.11
C VAL A 66 7.88 5.74 6.48
N TYR A 67 9.19 5.55 6.51
CA TYR A 67 9.94 5.49 7.76
C TYR A 67 10.00 6.86 8.44
N LYS A 68 9.92 6.87 9.78
CA LYS A 68 9.97 8.11 10.56
C LYS A 68 11.39 8.59 10.81
N LYS A 69 12.29 7.65 11.15
CA LYS A 69 13.69 7.90 11.54
C LYS A 69 14.70 7.65 10.43
N ALA A 70 14.30 6.95 9.36
CA ALA A 70 15.12 6.70 8.19
C ALA A 70 14.49 7.35 6.95
N LEU A 71 15.31 7.71 5.97
CA LEU A 71 14.84 8.14 4.66
C LEU A 71 14.50 6.89 3.83
N GLY A 72 13.24 6.80 3.40
CA GLY A 72 12.77 5.67 2.60
C GLY A 72 11.36 5.24 2.93
N PHE A 73 10.88 4.29 2.15
CA PHE A 73 9.56 3.71 2.28
C PHE A 73 9.59 2.23 1.93
N LYS A 74 8.54 1.52 2.35
CA LYS A 74 8.21 0.20 1.83
C LYS A 74 6.75 0.15 1.41
N VAL A 75 6.50 -0.57 0.32
CA VAL A 75 5.14 -0.98 -0.06
C VAL A 75 4.98 -2.43 0.34
N THR A 76 3.98 -2.71 1.16
CA THR A 76 3.79 -4.03 1.76
C THR A 76 2.34 -4.43 1.71
N VAL A 77 2.12 -5.73 1.62
CA VAL A 77 0.81 -6.33 1.79
C VAL A 77 0.62 -6.69 3.26
N GLY A 78 -0.52 -6.32 3.84
CA GLY A 78 -0.87 -6.79 5.18
C GLY A 78 -1.86 -5.91 5.91
N THR A 79 -2.43 -6.45 6.99
CA THR A 79 -3.31 -5.71 7.89
C THR A 79 -2.50 -5.22 9.09
N LYS A 80 -2.34 -3.90 9.24
CA LYS A 80 -2.02 -3.37 10.58
C LYS A 80 -3.19 -3.76 11.47
N LYS A 81 -2.94 -4.41 12.62
CA LYS A 81 -3.94 -4.57 13.68
C LYS A 81 -4.44 -3.17 14.06
N ARG A 82 -5.50 -2.71 13.39
CA ARG A 82 -6.19 -1.47 13.72
C ARG A 82 -7.39 -1.92 14.53
N ARG A 83 -7.44 -1.57 15.81
CA ARG A 83 -8.68 -1.71 16.58
C ARG A 83 -9.71 -0.81 15.90
N VAL A 84 -10.61 -1.40 15.13
CA VAL A 84 -11.75 -0.68 14.58
C VAL A 84 -12.73 -0.52 15.73
N ASN A 85 -13.01 0.71 16.14
CA ASN A 85 -14.06 0.96 17.11
C ASN A 85 -15.40 0.72 16.40
N TYR A 86 -16.11 -0.31 16.84
CA TYR A 86 -17.42 -0.67 16.35
C TYR A 86 -18.55 -0.14 17.24
N GLY A 87 -18.24 0.42 18.40
CA GLY A 87 -19.23 0.82 19.41
C GLY A 87 -20.18 1.92 18.95
N SER A 88 -19.78 2.75 17.99
CA SER A 88 -20.63 3.80 17.43
C SER A 88 -21.47 3.34 16.22
N LYS A 89 -21.43 2.05 15.86
CA LYS A 89 -22.10 1.52 14.65
C LYS A 89 -23.10 0.45 15.02
N THR A 90 -24.32 0.58 14.52
CA THR A 90 -25.40 -0.40 14.73
C THR A 90 -25.92 -0.95 13.39
N GLY A 91 -26.55 -2.13 13.43
CA GLY A 91 -27.22 -2.75 12.29
C GLY A 91 -26.38 -2.90 11.01
N ARG A 92 -26.86 -2.30 9.90
CA ARG A 92 -26.24 -2.39 8.56
C ARG A 92 -24.83 -1.80 8.52
N GLU A 93 -24.60 -0.67 9.19
CA GLU A 93 -23.31 0.02 9.14
C GLU A 93 -22.18 -0.80 9.77
N LEU A 94 -22.50 -1.50 10.86
CA LEU A 94 -21.59 -2.42 11.52
C LEU A 94 -21.21 -3.57 10.57
N THR A 95 -22.21 -4.15 9.91
CA THR A 95 -22.03 -5.26 8.96
C THR A 95 -21.17 -4.84 7.78
N GLU A 96 -21.41 -3.65 7.21
CA GLU A 96 -20.58 -3.11 6.14
C GLU A 96 -19.14 -2.83 6.58
N ALA A 97 -18.95 -2.26 7.78
CA ALA A 97 -17.62 -1.96 8.29
C ALA A 97 -16.79 -3.25 8.44
N ARG A 98 -17.41 -4.31 8.99
CA ARG A 98 -16.79 -5.63 9.10
C ARG A 98 -16.47 -6.23 7.73
N ARG A 99 -17.38 -6.13 6.76
CA ARG A 99 -17.14 -6.58 5.37
C ARG A 99 -15.95 -5.86 4.76
N LYS A 100 -15.91 -4.53 4.85
CA LYS A 100 -14.83 -3.68 4.33
C LYS A 100 -13.48 -4.00 4.99
N GLU A 101 -13.46 -4.33 6.28
CA GLU A 101 -12.24 -4.75 6.97
C GLU A 101 -11.74 -6.12 6.50
N ARG A 102 -12.64 -7.10 6.39
CA ARG A 102 -12.30 -8.45 5.90
C ARG A 102 -11.70 -8.43 4.50
N LEU A 103 -12.15 -7.54 3.62
CA LEU A 103 -11.60 -7.44 2.27
C LEU A 103 -10.12 -6.99 2.23
N ARG A 104 -9.63 -6.28 3.25
CA ARG A 104 -8.25 -5.77 3.26
C ARG A 104 -7.19 -6.84 3.50
N ILE A 105 -7.58 -8.01 4.01
CA ILE A 105 -6.65 -9.15 4.16
C ILE A 105 -6.48 -9.93 2.86
N VAL A 106 -7.39 -9.75 1.90
CA VAL A 106 -7.40 -10.52 0.64
C VAL A 106 -6.08 -10.41 -0.12
N PRO A 107 -5.41 -9.25 -0.24
CA PRO A 107 -4.12 -9.20 -0.93
C PRO A 107 -3.04 -10.04 -0.23
N LEU A 108 -3.10 -10.23 1.09
CA LEU A 108 -2.15 -11.08 1.83
C LEU A 108 -2.34 -12.55 1.45
N TRP A 109 -3.59 -12.98 1.35
CA TRP A 109 -3.94 -14.31 0.86
C TRP A 109 -3.62 -14.48 -0.63
N ALA A 110 -3.79 -13.42 -1.43
CA ALA A 110 -3.44 -13.44 -2.84
C ALA A 110 -1.93 -13.54 -3.04
N GLU A 111 -1.13 -12.96 -2.16
CA GLU A 111 0.33 -13.10 -2.21
C GLU A 111 0.79 -14.50 -1.83
N GLY A 112 0.46 -14.96 -0.61
CA GLY A 112 0.97 -16.23 -0.10
C GLY A 112 0.20 -17.46 -0.57
N GLY A 113 -0.96 -17.29 -1.19
CA GLY A 113 -1.96 -18.34 -1.31
C GLY A 113 -2.60 -18.67 0.05
N THR A 114 -3.52 -19.62 0.03
CA THR A 114 -4.13 -20.15 1.26
C THR A 114 -4.17 -21.66 1.23
N ALA A 115 -4.06 -22.29 2.41
CA ALA A 115 -4.19 -23.73 2.53
C ALA A 115 -5.59 -24.21 2.10
N GLU A 116 -5.65 -25.45 1.61
CA GLU A 116 -6.91 -26.11 1.25
C GLU A 116 -7.86 -26.13 2.45
N ARG A 117 -9.07 -25.63 2.26
CA ARG A 117 -10.11 -25.63 3.29
C ARG A 117 -11.06 -26.80 3.09
N ARG A 118 -11.58 -27.30 4.22
CA ARG A 118 -12.63 -28.32 4.25
C ARG A 118 -13.77 -27.86 5.14
N THR A 119 -15.00 -28.21 4.78
CA THR A 119 -16.17 -27.94 5.63
C THR A 119 -16.07 -28.73 6.92
N THR A 120 -16.63 -28.20 8.01
CA THR A 120 -16.73 -28.92 9.26
C THR A 120 -17.58 -30.18 9.10
N ARG A 121 -17.16 -31.25 9.79
CA ARG A 121 -17.84 -32.56 9.75
C ARG A 121 -19.15 -32.56 10.52
N SER A 122 -19.22 -31.74 11.56
CA SER A 122 -20.38 -31.59 12.42
C SER A 122 -20.62 -30.13 12.72
N GLY A 123 -21.88 -29.81 13.00
CA GLY A 123 -22.32 -28.49 13.40
C GLY A 123 -23.67 -28.58 14.11
N SER A 124 -24.04 -27.47 14.72
CA SER A 124 -25.34 -27.25 15.33
C SER A 124 -25.83 -25.87 14.86
N PHE A 125 -27.07 -25.80 14.41
CA PHE A 125 -27.73 -24.55 14.03
C PHE A 125 -29.19 -24.62 14.48
N CYS A 126 -29.61 -23.62 15.25
CA CYS A 126 -30.95 -23.58 15.85
C CYS A 126 -31.33 -24.87 16.59
N GLY A 127 -30.42 -25.44 17.38
CA GLY A 127 -30.66 -26.66 18.18
C GLY A 127 -30.61 -27.97 17.39
N ILE A 128 -30.55 -27.92 16.05
CA ILE A 128 -30.45 -29.12 15.21
C ILE A 128 -28.96 -29.42 14.97
N SER A 129 -28.51 -30.56 15.49
CA SER A 129 -27.15 -31.05 15.28
C SER A 129 -27.08 -31.97 14.07
N TRP A 130 -26.00 -31.86 13.29
CA TRP A 130 -25.72 -32.76 12.16
C TRP A 130 -24.28 -33.27 12.22
N LYS A 131 -24.08 -34.50 11.74
CA LYS A 131 -22.76 -35.13 11.64
C LYS A 131 -22.66 -35.89 10.32
N ARG A 132 -21.71 -35.51 9.48
CA ARG A 132 -21.43 -36.20 8.20
C ARG A 132 -20.45 -37.37 8.42
N LYS A 133 -20.63 -38.48 7.68
CA LYS A 133 -19.61 -39.55 7.58
C LYS A 133 -18.48 -39.10 6.63
N GLY A 134 -17.23 -39.47 6.93
CA GLY A 134 -16.05 -39.16 6.12
C GLY A 134 -15.33 -37.83 6.46
N LYS A 135 -14.31 -37.49 5.64
CA LYS A 135 -13.61 -36.19 5.69
C LYS A 135 -14.53 -35.12 5.07
N GLY A 136 -14.64 -33.94 5.70
CA GLY A 136 -15.51 -32.86 5.21
C GLY A 136 -15.19 -32.43 3.76
N ARG A 137 -16.18 -31.85 3.06
CA ARG A 137 -16.06 -31.47 1.65
C ARG A 137 -14.96 -30.43 1.46
N ARG A 138 -14.10 -30.64 0.46
CA ARG A 138 -13.08 -29.66 0.04
C ARG A 138 -13.79 -28.42 -0.52
N THR A 139 -13.44 -27.26 0.01
CA THR A 139 -13.96 -25.95 -0.44
C THR A 139 -12.92 -25.16 -1.23
N GLY A 140 -11.76 -25.77 -1.50
CA GLY A 140 -10.70 -25.22 -2.34
C GLY A 140 -9.65 -24.41 -1.57
N ALA A 141 -8.71 -23.88 -2.33
CA ALA A 141 -7.60 -23.05 -1.91
C ALA A 141 -7.51 -21.84 -2.84
N MET A 142 -7.13 -20.68 -2.31
CA MET A 142 -6.73 -19.54 -3.13
C MET A 142 -5.30 -19.77 -3.64
N PRO A 143 -5.05 -19.69 -4.96
CA PRO A 143 -3.69 -19.76 -5.50
C PRO A 143 -2.86 -18.52 -5.11
N ALA A 144 -1.54 -18.68 -5.08
CA ALA A 144 -0.61 -17.57 -4.89
C ALA A 144 -0.41 -16.82 -6.22
N PHE A 145 -0.83 -15.57 -6.28
CA PHE A 145 -0.73 -14.70 -7.45
C PHE A 145 0.63 -13.99 -7.58
N ARG A 146 1.34 -13.81 -6.45
CA ARG A 146 2.68 -13.18 -6.39
C ARG A 146 2.81 -11.86 -7.16
N PHE A 147 1.76 -11.03 -7.11
CA PHE A 147 1.68 -9.78 -7.85
C PHE A 147 2.69 -8.72 -7.35
N MET A 148 3.14 -8.80 -6.10
CA MET A 148 4.16 -7.94 -5.52
C MET A 148 5.55 -8.21 -6.09
N GLU A 149 5.85 -9.45 -6.48
CA GLU A 149 7.12 -9.80 -7.15
C GLU A 149 7.20 -9.12 -8.51
N LYS A 150 6.11 -9.19 -9.29
CA LYS A 150 5.96 -8.48 -10.57
C LYS A 150 6.05 -6.96 -10.39
N ALA A 151 5.34 -6.43 -9.39
CA ALA A 151 5.36 -5.01 -9.08
C ALA A 151 6.75 -4.51 -8.69
N LYS A 152 7.56 -5.34 -8.01
CA LYS A 152 8.95 -5.00 -7.65
C LYS A 152 9.82 -4.80 -8.89
N GLY A 153 9.70 -5.67 -9.90
CA GLY A 153 10.43 -5.53 -11.16
C GLY A 153 10.17 -4.19 -11.84
N THR A 154 8.89 -3.85 -12.03
CA THR A 154 8.47 -2.58 -12.67
C THR A 154 8.80 -1.35 -11.81
N ALA A 155 8.63 -1.46 -10.49
CA ALA A 155 8.86 -0.35 -9.57
C ALA A 155 10.35 0.02 -9.47
N LEU A 156 11.27 -0.93 -9.55
CA LEU A 156 12.70 -0.63 -9.42
C LEU A 156 13.20 0.30 -10.53
N GLN A 157 12.68 0.15 -11.75
CA GLN A 157 13.05 1.00 -12.89
C GLN A 157 12.53 2.43 -12.73
N THR A 158 11.30 2.59 -12.22
CA THR A 158 10.60 3.88 -12.19
C THR A 158 10.77 4.63 -10.87
N ALA A 159 10.99 3.94 -9.75
CA ALA A 159 10.95 4.53 -8.42
C ALA A 159 12.05 5.57 -8.18
N SER A 160 13.25 5.38 -8.74
CA SER A 160 14.37 6.30 -8.56
C SER A 160 14.12 7.64 -9.24
N GLU A 161 13.69 7.61 -10.50
CA GLU A 161 13.34 8.80 -11.29
C GLU A 161 12.15 9.54 -10.68
N ASP A 162 11.10 8.80 -10.31
CA ASP A 162 9.93 9.38 -9.63
C ASP A 162 10.32 10.01 -8.30
N LEU A 163 11.21 9.36 -7.52
CA LEU A 163 11.67 9.91 -6.25
C LEU A 163 12.43 11.22 -6.45
N GLN A 164 13.37 11.27 -7.40
CA GLN A 164 14.11 12.49 -7.72
C GLN A 164 13.16 13.62 -8.12
N ARG A 165 12.21 13.35 -9.02
CA ARG A 165 11.19 14.32 -9.45
C ARG A 165 10.33 14.82 -8.28
N GLN A 166 9.91 13.91 -7.40
CA GLN A 166 9.11 14.29 -6.22
C GLN A 166 9.94 15.08 -5.21
N MET A 167 11.22 14.76 -5.02
CA MET A 167 12.11 15.51 -4.14
C MET A 167 12.23 16.97 -4.60
N VAL A 168 12.52 17.19 -5.89
CA VAL A 168 12.60 18.53 -6.47
C VAL A 168 11.29 19.30 -6.24
N SER A 169 10.16 18.73 -6.65
CA SER A 169 8.85 19.39 -6.53
C SER A 169 8.48 19.73 -5.08
N TYR A 170 8.79 18.87 -4.11
CA TYR A 170 8.46 19.12 -2.71
C TYR A 170 9.41 20.13 -2.05
N VAL A 171 10.69 20.16 -2.44
CA VAL A 171 11.63 21.19 -1.98
C VAL A 171 11.18 22.56 -2.49
N GLU A 172 10.88 22.68 -3.78
CA GLU A 172 10.34 23.92 -4.37
C GLU A 172 9.06 24.37 -3.69
N LYS A 173 8.06 23.47 -3.54
CA LYS A 173 6.79 23.79 -2.87
C LYS A 173 6.98 24.25 -1.43
N THR A 174 7.94 23.66 -0.71
CA THR A 174 8.20 24.02 0.69
C THR A 174 8.96 25.33 0.79
N ALA A 175 9.94 25.56 -0.10
CA ALA A 175 10.68 26.82 -0.20
C ALA A 175 9.74 27.99 -0.52
N LEU A 176 8.88 27.84 -1.52
CA LEU A 176 7.86 28.84 -1.87
C LEU A 176 6.90 29.13 -0.71
N LYS A 177 6.54 28.11 0.08
CA LYS A 177 5.61 28.26 1.20
C LYS A 177 6.20 29.00 2.40
N TYR A 178 7.50 28.84 2.68
CA TYR A 178 8.11 29.28 3.94
C TYR A 178 9.28 30.27 3.79
N GLY A 179 9.79 30.55 2.59
CA GLY A 179 11.09 31.20 2.43
C GLY A 179 11.30 32.06 1.18
N GLY A 180 10.26 32.46 0.44
CA GLY A 180 10.34 33.62 -0.45
C GLY A 180 10.46 33.35 -1.95
N SER A 181 10.45 34.46 -2.69
CA SER A 181 10.31 34.58 -4.15
C SER A 181 11.55 34.06 -4.90
N PHE A 182 11.64 32.75 -5.09
CA PHE A 182 12.62 32.12 -5.99
C PHE A 182 12.01 32.02 -7.40
N ARG A 183 11.81 33.15 -8.09
CA ARG A 183 11.52 33.13 -9.53
C ARG A 183 12.79 32.81 -10.30
#